data_AF-A0AAN3P0M8-F1
#
_entry.id   AF-A0AAN3P0M8-F1
#
_cell.length_a   1.000
_cell.length_b   1.000
_cell.length_c   1.000
_cell.angle_alpha   90.00
_cell.angle_beta   90.00
_cell.angle_gamma   90.00
#
_symmetry.space_group_name_H-M   'P 1'
#
loop_
_entity.id
_entity.type
_entity.pdbx_description
1 polymer ?
#
loop_
_entity_poly.entity_id
_entity_poly.type
_entity_poly.pdbx_seq_one_letter_code
_entity_poly.pdbx_strand_id
1 'polypeptide(L)'
;MAFDGSSDITLKASHVGAFALGKTGSTVANDKAVGWNWSSGAYNATISGASTLIIHFYMGEGSCPAAQFRINYKNGGIFYRSARDGYGFEADWSEFYTTTRKPSAGDVGAYTQAECNSRFITGIRLGGLSSVQTWNGPGWSDRSGYVVTGSVNGNRDELIDTTQARPIQYCINGTWYNAGSI
;
A
#
# COMPACT_ATOMS: atom_id res chain seq x y z
N MET A 1 29.91 50.14 -17.92
CA MET A 1 29.98 51.24 -16.94
C MET A 1 30.21 50.62 -15.58
N ALA A 2 31.19 51.12 -14.82
CA ALA A 2 31.39 50.72 -13.43
C ALA A 2 30.22 51.25 -12.58
N PHE A 3 29.89 50.54 -11.50
CA PHE A 3 28.94 51.05 -10.51
C PHE A 3 29.50 52.34 -9.88
N ASP A 4 28.71 53.41 -9.86
CA ASP A 4 29.12 54.74 -9.39
C ASP A 4 28.52 55.15 -8.03
N GLY A 5 27.72 54.28 -7.41
CA GLY A 5 27.15 54.54 -6.08
C GLY A 5 26.04 55.59 -6.03
N SER A 6 25.62 56.14 -7.17
CA SER A 6 24.62 57.23 -7.21
C SER A 6 23.17 56.76 -7.08
N SER A 7 22.93 55.45 -7.12
CA SER A 7 21.60 54.84 -7.02
C SER A 7 21.65 53.48 -6.31
N ASP A 8 20.51 53.06 -5.77
CA ASP A 8 20.35 51.77 -5.09
C ASP A 8 20.59 50.60 -6.05
N ILE A 9 21.28 49.57 -5.58
CA ILE A 9 21.41 48.29 -6.29
C ILE A 9 20.25 47.38 -5.88
N THR A 10 19.45 46.93 -6.86
CA THR A 10 18.48 45.85 -6.64
C THR A 10 19.08 44.50 -7.06
N LEU A 11 19.37 43.64 -6.08
CA LEU A 11 19.77 42.25 -6.32
C LEU A 11 18.55 41.33 -6.33
N LYS A 12 18.40 40.52 -7.39
CA LYS A 12 17.43 39.42 -7.45
C LYS A 12 18.15 38.12 -7.12
N ALA A 13 17.40 37.07 -6.76
CA ALA A 13 17.98 35.74 -6.50
C ALA A 13 18.87 35.24 -7.66
N SER A 14 18.47 35.55 -8.91
CA SER A 14 19.25 35.26 -10.11
C SER A 14 20.60 36.00 -10.21
N HIS A 15 20.78 37.12 -9.51
CA HIS A 15 22.03 37.89 -9.52
C HIS A 15 23.12 37.30 -8.61
N VAL A 16 22.74 36.42 -7.67
CA VAL A 16 23.65 35.89 -6.63
C VAL A 16 23.63 34.36 -6.54
N GLY A 17 22.99 33.68 -7.49
CA GLY A 17 22.87 32.22 -7.47
C GLY A 17 22.00 31.67 -6.33
N ALA A 18 21.12 32.51 -5.76
CA ALA A 18 20.23 32.08 -4.69
C ALA A 18 19.01 31.35 -5.26
N PHE A 19 18.47 30.41 -4.46
CA PHE A 19 17.17 29.80 -4.76
C PHE A 19 16.09 30.90 -4.78
N ALA A 20 15.23 30.89 -5.79
CA ALA A 20 14.24 31.95 -5.96
C ALA A 20 13.30 32.07 -4.74
N LEU A 21 13.00 33.31 -4.30
CA LEU A 21 12.10 33.60 -3.18
C LEU A 21 10.61 33.31 -3.49
N GLY A 22 10.30 32.74 -4.66
CA GLY A 22 8.94 32.50 -5.12
C GLY A 22 8.91 31.84 -6.49
N LYS A 23 7.88 32.15 -7.29
CA LYS A 23 7.72 31.56 -8.63
C LYS A 23 8.90 31.92 -9.54
N THR A 24 9.49 30.90 -10.12
CA THR A 24 10.53 30.97 -11.14
C THR A 24 9.89 30.98 -12.52
N GLY A 25 10.18 32.02 -13.30
CA GLY A 25 9.65 32.17 -14.66
C GLY A 25 8.13 32.33 -14.75
N SER A 26 7.61 32.19 -15.97
CA SER A 26 6.17 32.15 -16.26
C SER A 26 5.57 30.78 -15.94
N THR A 27 4.24 30.71 -15.86
CA THR A 27 3.54 29.42 -15.73
C THR A 27 3.85 28.55 -16.95
N VAL A 28 4.25 27.30 -16.73
CA VAL A 28 4.55 26.34 -17.80
C VAL A 28 3.30 25.56 -18.23
N ALA A 29 3.28 25.10 -19.49
CA ALA A 29 2.08 24.56 -20.13
C ALA A 29 1.56 23.24 -19.51
N ASN A 30 2.44 22.41 -18.96
CA ASN A 30 2.09 21.14 -18.31
C ASN A 30 3.12 20.76 -17.23
N ASP A 31 2.82 19.72 -16.46
CA ASP A 31 3.66 19.23 -15.37
C ASP A 31 4.95 18.56 -15.82
N LYS A 32 5.15 18.31 -17.12
CA LYS A 32 6.40 17.80 -17.69
C LYS A 32 7.25 18.88 -18.35
N ALA A 33 6.77 20.12 -18.42
CA ALA A 33 7.38 21.20 -19.20
C ALA A 33 8.61 21.86 -18.54
N VAL A 34 8.82 21.69 -17.22
CA VAL A 34 10.05 22.15 -16.56
C VAL A 34 11.18 21.19 -16.96
N GLY A 35 12.11 21.67 -17.79
CA GLY A 35 13.26 20.91 -18.25
C GLY A 35 14.20 20.52 -17.11
N TRP A 36 14.93 19.41 -17.28
CA TRP A 36 15.86 18.90 -16.26
C TRP A 36 17.11 19.77 -16.08
N ASN A 37 17.44 20.55 -17.10
CA ASN A 37 18.61 21.43 -17.17
C ASN A 37 18.23 22.92 -16.97
N TRP A 38 17.06 23.18 -16.41
CA TRP A 38 16.61 24.53 -16.08
C TRP A 38 17.22 24.98 -14.75
N SER A 39 17.21 26.29 -14.48
CA SER A 39 17.67 26.79 -13.19
C SER A 39 16.87 26.18 -12.03
N SER A 40 17.53 25.92 -10.91
CA SER A 40 16.84 25.53 -9.68
C SER A 40 15.78 26.57 -9.29
N GLY A 41 14.62 26.13 -8.81
CA GLY A 41 13.54 27.03 -8.44
C GLY A 41 12.18 26.36 -8.24
N ALA A 42 11.18 27.20 -7.96
CA ALA A 42 9.78 26.81 -7.79
C ALA A 42 8.96 27.23 -9.02
N TYR A 43 8.44 26.28 -9.77
CA TYR A 43 7.70 26.50 -11.01
C TYR A 43 6.22 26.25 -10.81
N ASN A 44 5.37 27.05 -11.46
CA ASN A 44 3.93 26.81 -11.55
C ASN A 44 3.62 26.12 -12.88
N ALA A 45 3.03 24.92 -12.83
CA ALA A 45 2.68 24.15 -14.02
C ALA A 45 1.17 23.99 -14.13
N THR A 46 0.61 24.28 -15.31
CA THR A 46 -0.81 24.00 -15.58
C THR A 46 -1.05 22.49 -15.63
N ILE A 47 -2.14 22.03 -15.06
CA ILE A 47 -2.68 20.67 -15.24
C ILE A 47 -4.16 20.81 -15.64
N SER A 48 -4.80 19.73 -16.06
CA SER A 48 -6.20 19.77 -16.50
C SER A 48 -7.11 20.37 -15.42
N GLY A 49 -7.57 21.61 -15.62
CA GLY A 49 -8.45 22.35 -14.71
C GLY A 49 -7.80 22.92 -13.44
N ALA A 50 -6.47 22.85 -13.28
CA ALA A 50 -5.78 23.33 -12.08
C ALA A 50 -4.30 23.68 -12.35
N SER A 51 -3.51 23.90 -11.29
CA SER A 51 -2.05 23.96 -11.37
C SER A 51 -1.39 23.15 -10.26
N THR A 52 -0.11 22.84 -10.46
CA THR A 52 0.76 22.16 -9.49
C THR A 52 2.06 22.93 -9.30
N LEU A 53 2.64 22.82 -8.11
CA LEU A 53 3.96 23.32 -7.79
C LEU A 53 5.01 22.28 -8.20
N ILE A 54 5.98 22.67 -9.01
CA ILE A 54 7.18 21.88 -9.28
C ILE A 54 8.36 22.53 -8.57
N ILE A 55 8.94 21.84 -7.59
CA ILE A 55 10.22 22.22 -7.00
C ILE A 55 11.30 21.50 -7.81
N HIS A 56 12.19 22.26 -8.44
CA HIS A 56 13.27 21.73 -9.26
C HIS A 56 14.61 22.08 -8.64
N PHE A 57 15.43 21.06 -8.43
CA PHE A 57 16.83 21.17 -8.08
C PHE A 57 17.66 20.72 -9.27
N TYR A 58 18.61 21.55 -9.67
CA TYR A 58 19.57 21.31 -10.72
C TYR A 58 20.96 21.67 -10.21
N MET A 59 21.85 20.68 -10.15
CA MET A 59 23.26 20.85 -9.80
C MET A 59 24.18 20.79 -11.04
N GLY A 60 23.70 20.23 -12.15
CA GLY A 60 24.41 20.26 -13.44
C GLY A 60 25.56 19.29 -13.62
N GLU A 61 25.81 18.41 -12.65
CA GLU A 61 26.88 17.42 -12.70
C GLU A 61 26.47 16.09 -12.08
N GLY A 62 27.31 15.06 -12.23
CA GLY A 62 27.08 13.72 -11.70
C GLY A 62 26.00 12.92 -12.44
N SER A 63 25.77 11.68 -12.00
CA SER A 63 24.79 10.80 -12.63
C SER A 63 23.34 11.14 -12.32
N CYS A 64 23.11 11.98 -11.31
CA CYS A 64 21.80 12.55 -10.98
C CYS A 64 21.92 14.08 -10.90
N PRO A 65 21.97 14.79 -12.04
CA PRO A 65 22.21 16.24 -12.05
C PRO A 65 20.97 17.06 -11.68
N ALA A 66 19.79 16.43 -11.66
CA ALA A 66 18.54 17.08 -11.31
C ALA A 66 17.55 16.15 -10.62
N ALA A 67 16.78 16.75 -9.71
CA ALA A 67 15.59 16.16 -9.12
C ALA A 67 14.43 17.15 -9.22
N GLN A 68 13.22 16.62 -9.40
CA GLN A 68 12.00 17.39 -9.30
C GLN A 68 11.04 16.76 -8.31
N PHE A 69 10.31 17.62 -7.59
CA PHE A 69 9.14 17.26 -6.82
C PHE A 69 7.91 17.96 -7.40
N ARG A 70 6.84 17.21 -7.71
CA ARG A 70 5.53 17.74 -8.09
C ARG A 70 4.60 17.65 -6.89
N ILE A 71 4.08 18.79 -6.43
CA ILE A 71 3.22 18.89 -5.26
C ILE A 71 1.85 19.39 -5.71
N ASN A 72 0.83 18.55 -5.55
CA ASN A 72 -0.54 18.88 -5.91
C ASN A 72 -1.24 19.65 -4.79
N TYR A 73 -2.13 20.57 -5.17
CA TYR A 73 -2.94 21.36 -4.24
C TYR A 73 -3.76 20.46 -3.28
N LYS A 74 -4.08 20.97 -2.09
CA LYS A 74 -4.88 20.27 -1.06
C LYS A 74 -4.34 18.88 -0.69
N ASN A 75 -3.02 18.72 -0.63
CA ASN A 75 -2.37 17.43 -0.35
C ASN A 75 -2.75 16.33 -1.38
N GLY A 76 -3.01 16.71 -2.63
CA GLY A 76 -3.45 15.83 -3.72
C GLY A 76 -2.36 14.89 -4.27
N GLY A 77 -1.25 14.71 -3.56
CA GLY A 77 -0.11 13.89 -3.93
C GLY A 77 1.21 14.66 -4.00
N ILE A 78 2.28 13.99 -3.63
CA ILE A 78 3.67 14.43 -3.80
C ILE A 78 4.32 13.40 -4.69
N PHE A 79 4.99 13.83 -5.75
CA PHE A 79 5.65 12.96 -6.71
C PHE A 79 7.09 13.40 -6.89
N TYR A 80 7.99 12.49 -7.25
CA TYR A 80 9.34 12.82 -7.66
C TYR A 80 9.70 12.19 -9.00
N ARG A 81 10.73 12.75 -9.61
CA ARG A 81 11.50 12.14 -10.70
C ARG A 81 12.91 12.72 -10.67
N SER A 82 13.86 11.98 -11.22
CA SER A 82 15.26 12.40 -11.30
C SER A 82 15.78 12.28 -12.73
N ALA A 83 16.73 13.14 -13.07
CA ALA A 83 17.44 13.05 -14.33
C ALA A 83 18.60 12.05 -14.23
N ARG A 84 18.98 11.45 -15.36
CA ARG A 84 20.19 10.63 -15.46
C ARG A 84 21.21 11.27 -16.39
N ASP A 85 22.44 11.43 -15.89
CA ASP A 85 23.61 11.94 -16.62
C ASP A 85 23.23 13.15 -17.52
N GLY A 86 23.66 13.18 -18.79
CA GLY A 86 23.25 14.21 -19.76
C GLY A 86 21.93 13.94 -20.50
N TYR A 87 21.18 12.89 -20.13
CA TYR A 87 19.99 12.45 -20.87
C TYR A 87 18.70 13.13 -20.40
N GLY A 88 18.63 13.50 -19.12
CA GLY A 88 17.44 14.09 -18.51
C GLY A 88 16.53 13.08 -17.83
N PHE A 89 15.23 13.39 -17.74
CA PHE A 89 14.24 12.53 -17.08
C PHE A 89 13.92 11.32 -17.94
N GLU A 90 14.41 10.14 -17.55
CA GLU A 90 14.12 8.87 -18.24
C GLU A 90 12.89 8.15 -17.68
N ALA A 91 12.57 8.41 -16.42
CA ALA A 91 11.39 7.90 -15.76
C ALA A 91 10.34 9.01 -15.57
N ASP A 92 9.07 8.61 -15.64
CA ASP A 92 7.95 9.46 -15.30
C ASP A 92 7.85 9.68 -13.77
N TRP A 93 6.87 10.49 -13.36
CA TRP A 93 6.60 10.78 -11.96
C TRP A 93 6.31 9.52 -11.13
N SER A 94 7.01 9.36 -10.01
CA SER A 94 6.73 8.37 -8.97
C SER A 94 6.08 9.04 -7.76
N GLU A 95 4.99 8.49 -7.25
CA GLU A 95 4.27 9.04 -6.08
C GLU A 95 4.95 8.67 -4.75
N PHE A 96 4.95 9.59 -3.79
CA PHE A 96 5.18 9.28 -2.38
C PHE A 96 3.86 8.91 -1.71
N TYR A 97 3.80 7.72 -1.13
CA TYR A 97 2.67 7.34 -0.31
C TYR A 97 2.72 8.01 1.06
N THR A 98 1.54 8.42 1.54
CA THR A 98 1.36 9.09 2.83
C THR A 98 0.19 8.47 3.60
N THR A 99 -0.01 8.87 4.85
CA THR A 99 -1.16 8.37 5.65
C THR A 99 -2.52 8.72 5.04
N THR A 100 -2.61 9.82 4.28
CA THR A 100 -3.82 10.24 3.55
C THR A 100 -3.87 9.73 2.11
N ARG A 101 -2.78 9.15 1.61
CA ARG A 101 -2.64 8.57 0.27
C ARG A 101 -1.85 7.27 0.37
N LYS A 102 -2.47 6.26 0.97
CA LYS A 102 -1.85 4.95 1.19
C LYS A 102 -1.79 4.18 -0.14
N PRO A 103 -0.81 3.27 -0.31
CA PRO A 103 -0.83 2.36 -1.45
C PRO A 103 -2.07 1.47 -1.42
N SER A 104 -2.55 1.10 -2.61
CA SER A 104 -3.49 -0.01 -2.77
C SER A 104 -2.79 -1.35 -2.56
N ALA A 105 -3.55 -2.43 -2.37
CA ALA A 105 -2.97 -3.78 -2.31
C ALA A 105 -2.22 -4.13 -3.62
N GLY A 106 -2.77 -3.71 -4.76
CA GLY A 106 -2.14 -3.90 -6.07
C GLY A 106 -0.82 -3.15 -6.20
N ASP A 107 -0.72 -1.95 -5.61
CA ASP A 107 0.51 -1.13 -5.66
C ASP A 107 1.71 -1.81 -4.99
N VAL A 108 1.45 -2.72 -4.05
CA VAL A 108 2.48 -3.42 -3.27
C VAL A 108 2.49 -4.93 -3.50
N GLY A 109 1.73 -5.44 -4.46
CA GLY A 109 1.63 -6.87 -4.74
C GLY A 109 1.00 -7.71 -3.61
N ALA A 110 0.13 -7.09 -2.80
CA ALA A 110 -0.62 -7.77 -1.75
C ALA A 110 -2.02 -8.18 -2.22
N TYR A 111 -2.61 -9.18 -1.56
CA TYR A 111 -4.02 -9.51 -1.72
C TYR A 111 -4.90 -8.49 -0.97
N THR A 112 -6.02 -8.15 -1.57
CA THR A 112 -7.10 -7.43 -0.89
C THR A 112 -7.74 -8.29 0.19
N GLN A 113 -8.43 -7.65 1.14
CA GLN A 113 -9.21 -8.37 2.15
C GLN A 113 -10.25 -9.31 1.53
N ALA A 114 -10.88 -8.90 0.41
CA ALA A 114 -11.87 -9.72 -0.29
C ALA A 114 -11.24 -10.97 -0.92
N GLU A 115 -10.05 -10.85 -1.51
CA GLU A 115 -9.30 -12.00 -2.02
C GLU A 115 -8.88 -12.94 -0.90
N CYS A 116 -8.39 -12.41 0.23
CA CYS A 116 -8.04 -13.25 1.37
C CYS A 116 -9.25 -14.00 1.91
N ASN A 117 -10.37 -13.32 2.08
CA ASN A 117 -11.62 -13.91 2.58
C ASN A 117 -12.13 -15.03 1.67
N SER A 118 -11.97 -14.92 0.36
CA SER A 118 -12.46 -15.91 -0.60
C SER A 118 -11.51 -17.08 -0.83
N ARG A 119 -10.19 -16.88 -0.64
CA ARG A 119 -9.16 -17.89 -0.97
C ARG A 119 -8.70 -18.72 0.23
N PHE A 120 -8.74 -18.16 1.43
CA PHE A 120 -8.08 -18.76 2.59
C PHE A 120 -9.06 -19.12 3.70
N ILE A 121 -8.67 -20.13 4.48
CA ILE A 121 -9.35 -20.46 5.74
C ILE A 121 -9.06 -19.35 6.75
N THR A 122 -10.10 -18.72 7.28
CA THR A 122 -10.00 -17.63 8.27
C THR A 122 -10.32 -18.08 9.70
N GLY A 123 -10.76 -19.33 9.88
CA GLY A 123 -11.03 -19.91 11.18
C GLY A 123 -11.24 -21.41 11.13
N ILE A 124 -10.95 -22.09 12.24
CA ILE A 124 -11.14 -23.53 12.43
C ILE A 124 -11.83 -23.74 13.78
N ARG A 125 -12.79 -24.67 13.87
CA ARG A 125 -13.48 -25.02 15.12
C ARG A 125 -13.96 -26.47 15.14
N LEU A 126 -14.32 -26.95 16.33
CA LEU A 126 -15.16 -28.15 16.47
C LEU A 126 -16.64 -27.73 16.48
N GLY A 127 -17.44 -28.40 15.66
CA GLY A 127 -18.88 -28.13 15.54
C GLY A 127 -19.71 -28.76 16.67
N GLY A 128 -21.00 -28.95 16.38
CA GLY A 128 -21.97 -29.53 17.32
C GLY A 128 -21.58 -30.93 17.80
N LEU A 129 -21.84 -31.21 19.07
CA LEU A 129 -21.63 -32.53 19.68
C LEU A 129 -22.58 -33.55 19.05
N SER A 130 -22.04 -34.71 18.69
CA SER A 130 -22.79 -35.92 18.40
C SER A 130 -22.41 -36.98 19.43
N SER A 131 -23.39 -37.74 19.91
CA SER A 131 -23.20 -38.77 20.92
C SER A 131 -23.86 -40.06 20.46
N VAL A 132 -23.20 -41.19 20.68
CA VAL A 132 -23.74 -42.51 20.35
C VAL A 132 -23.45 -43.51 21.47
N GLN A 133 -24.43 -44.35 21.78
CA GLN A 133 -24.25 -45.44 22.73
C GLN A 133 -23.26 -46.47 22.15
N THR A 134 -22.28 -46.85 22.95
CA THR A 134 -21.18 -47.76 22.61
C THR A 134 -21.39 -49.13 23.24
N TRP A 135 -21.66 -49.18 24.55
CA TRP A 135 -21.99 -50.43 25.22
C TRP A 135 -23.40 -50.91 24.84
N ASN A 136 -23.50 -52.14 24.31
CA ASN A 136 -24.74 -52.71 23.74
C ASN A 136 -25.45 -51.76 22.74
N GLY A 137 -24.70 -50.86 22.12
CA GLY A 137 -25.20 -49.88 21.16
C GLY A 137 -24.50 -50.02 19.79
N PRO A 138 -24.88 -49.20 18.81
CA PRO A 138 -24.29 -49.27 17.48
C PRO A 138 -22.80 -48.86 17.44
N GLY A 139 -22.29 -48.21 18.50
CA GLY A 139 -20.93 -47.66 18.52
C GLY A 139 -20.75 -46.49 17.56
N TRP A 140 -19.53 -45.97 17.46
CA TRP A 140 -19.17 -44.93 16.50
C TRP A 140 -18.38 -45.56 15.35
N SER A 141 -18.94 -45.54 14.15
CA SER A 141 -18.20 -45.86 12.92
C SER A 141 -17.57 -44.60 12.32
N ASP A 142 -16.57 -44.78 11.46
CA ASP A 142 -15.99 -43.65 10.75
C ASP A 142 -17.07 -42.81 10.04
N ARG A 143 -16.92 -41.49 10.15
CA ARG A 143 -17.82 -40.50 9.59
C ARG A 143 -16.98 -39.33 9.12
N SER A 144 -17.00 -39.09 7.81
CA SER A 144 -16.21 -38.04 7.16
C SER A 144 -16.32 -36.70 7.91
N GLY A 145 -15.16 -36.12 8.24
CA GLY A 145 -15.04 -34.84 8.92
C GLY A 145 -15.22 -34.87 10.44
N TYR A 146 -15.58 -36.00 11.06
CA TYR A 146 -15.76 -36.12 12.50
C TYR A 146 -14.53 -36.65 13.21
N VAL A 147 -14.27 -36.13 14.41
CA VAL A 147 -13.28 -36.65 15.34
C VAL A 147 -13.97 -37.01 16.66
N VAL A 148 -13.54 -38.12 17.27
CA VAL A 148 -13.98 -38.48 18.63
C VAL A 148 -13.40 -37.48 19.62
N THR A 149 -14.27 -36.89 20.45
CA THR A 149 -13.92 -35.86 21.43
C THR A 149 -14.23 -36.28 22.87
N GLY A 150 -14.82 -37.46 23.07
CA GLY A 150 -15.10 -37.96 24.42
C GLY A 150 -15.46 -39.44 24.45
N SER A 151 -15.01 -40.11 25.50
CA SER A 151 -15.50 -41.44 25.92
C SER A 151 -16.12 -41.26 27.30
N VAL A 152 -17.38 -41.65 27.44
CA VAL A 152 -18.15 -41.43 28.66
C VAL A 152 -18.54 -42.77 29.24
N ASN A 153 -18.13 -43.00 30.48
CA ASN A 153 -18.70 -44.02 31.35
C ASN A 153 -19.55 -43.29 32.42
N GLY A 154 -20.87 -43.42 32.33
CA GLY A 154 -21.82 -42.79 33.23
C GLY A 154 -22.06 -43.60 34.50
N ASN A 155 -21.94 -44.93 34.44
CA ASN A 155 -22.19 -45.82 35.57
C ASN A 155 -20.92 -46.15 36.40
N ARG A 156 -19.74 -45.74 35.90
CA ARG A 156 -18.39 -45.92 36.48
C ARG A 156 -17.97 -47.39 36.66
N ASP A 157 -18.43 -48.27 35.79
CA ASP A 157 -17.91 -49.63 35.66
C ASP A 157 -16.62 -49.71 34.81
N GLU A 158 -16.29 -50.88 34.28
CA GLU A 158 -15.11 -51.10 33.45
C GLU A 158 -15.33 -50.76 31.95
N LEU A 159 -16.53 -50.34 31.52
CA LEU A 159 -16.94 -50.26 30.12
C LEU A 159 -17.26 -48.82 29.68
N ILE A 160 -17.14 -48.52 28.38
CA ILE A 160 -17.53 -47.20 27.83
C ILE A 160 -18.99 -47.25 27.40
N ASP A 161 -19.83 -46.38 27.97
CA ASP A 161 -21.25 -46.30 27.63
C ASP A 161 -21.50 -45.50 26.35
N THR A 162 -20.83 -44.36 26.18
CA THR A 162 -21.11 -43.41 25.11
C THR A 162 -19.83 -42.85 24.50
N THR A 163 -19.75 -42.87 23.17
CA THR A 163 -18.74 -42.14 22.40
C THR A 163 -19.32 -40.82 21.94
N GLN A 164 -18.55 -39.75 22.10
CA GLN A 164 -18.86 -38.40 21.66
C GLN A 164 -17.91 -37.98 20.55
N ALA A 165 -18.44 -37.34 19.52
CA ALA A 165 -17.65 -36.83 18.40
C ALA A 165 -18.16 -35.47 17.94
N ARG A 166 -17.29 -34.69 17.29
CA ARG A 166 -17.62 -33.38 16.71
C ARG A 166 -17.05 -33.28 15.30
N PRO A 167 -17.74 -32.61 14.37
CA PRO A 167 -17.16 -32.33 13.07
C PRO A 167 -16.07 -31.26 13.21
N ILE A 168 -14.95 -31.42 12.51
CA ILE A 168 -14.02 -30.32 12.27
C ILE A 168 -14.68 -29.39 11.24
N GLN A 169 -14.72 -28.10 11.55
CA GLN A 169 -15.26 -27.08 10.66
C GLN A 169 -14.20 -26.03 10.35
N TYR A 170 -14.20 -25.53 9.11
CA TYR A 170 -13.35 -24.43 8.66
C TYR A 170 -14.19 -23.31 8.05
N CYS A 171 -13.71 -22.07 8.19
CA CYS A 171 -14.39 -20.88 7.71
C CYS A 171 -13.72 -20.34 6.45
N ILE A 172 -14.48 -20.17 5.37
CA ILE A 172 -14.05 -19.43 4.17
C ILE A 172 -15.14 -18.41 3.88
N ASN A 173 -14.74 -17.15 3.69
CA ASN A 173 -15.64 -16.03 3.41
C ASN A 173 -16.80 -15.89 4.41
N GLY A 174 -16.53 -16.10 5.69
CA GLY A 174 -17.53 -16.05 6.76
C GLY A 174 -18.49 -17.24 6.85
N THR A 175 -18.38 -18.20 5.92
CA THR A 175 -19.21 -19.41 5.89
C THR A 175 -18.44 -20.59 6.47
N TRP A 176 -19.08 -21.36 7.35
CA TRP A 176 -18.52 -22.55 7.97
C TRP A 176 -18.86 -23.81 7.18
N TYR A 177 -17.85 -24.61 6.88
CA TYR A 177 -17.95 -25.88 6.17
C TYR A 177 -17.46 -27.02 7.06
N ASN A 178 -18.01 -28.23 6.90
CA ASN A 178 -17.44 -29.43 7.53
C ASN A 178 -16.23 -29.91 6.70
N ALA A 179 -15.17 -30.33 7.37
CA ALA A 179 -14.04 -31.01 6.73
C ALA A 179 -14.47 -32.33 6.09
N GLY A 180 -13.74 -32.76 5.05
CA GLY A 180 -13.82 -34.12 4.53
C GLY A 180 -12.68 -34.99 5.06
N SER A 181 -12.95 -36.27 5.27
CA SER A 181 -11.94 -37.32 5.45
C SER A 181 -11.63 -37.98 4.10
N ILE A 182 -10.37 -38.38 3.88
CA ILE A 182 -9.88 -39.08 2.66
C ILE A 182 -9.61 -40.56 2.92
#